data_AF-A0A1Y1RUR5-F1
#
_entry.id   AF-A0A1Y1RUR5-F1
#
_cell.length_a   1.000
_cell.length_b   1.000
_cell.length_c   1.000
_cell.angle_alpha   90.00
_cell.angle_beta   90.00
_cell.angle_gamma   90.00
#
_symmetry.space_group_name_H-M   'P 1'
#
loop_
_entity.id
_entity.type
_entity.pdbx_description
1 polymer ?
#
loop_
_entity_poly.entity_id
_entity_poly.type
_entity_poly.pdbx_seq_one_letter_code
_entity_poly.pdbx_strand_id
1 'polypeptide(L)'
;MTPPQWVDGTPGKNINAMPVRHWIAISKDAGNPKKIVDLLDWAFSPDGGNFVHAGIEGMDYELTGDKLTVKPERKGKSWAWRFITMGVQKTKMDEQLLYVLEQSWGKLGLQHLDFSTQHGTYDEISMLIPPFPELADYDLLSQRDEFREKAIIGAIDIDAEWDDFVARWRRSGGDEWIKLYTESYNDMQNK
;
A
#
# COMPACT_ATOMS: atom_id res chain seq x y z
N MET A 1 13.40 18.30 -2.36
CA MET A 1 13.02 17.78 -3.70
C MET A 1 11.72 18.47 -4.11
N THR A 2 11.43 18.60 -5.41
CA THR A 2 10.20 19.22 -5.92
C THR A 2 9.44 18.22 -6.78
N PRO A 3 8.09 18.21 -6.76
CA PRO A 3 7.33 17.31 -7.61
C PRO A 3 7.58 17.58 -9.09
N PRO A 4 7.56 16.54 -9.95
CA PRO A 4 7.52 16.74 -11.40
C PRO A 4 6.27 17.56 -11.75
N GLN A 5 6.33 18.36 -12.81
CA GLN A 5 5.20 19.16 -13.24
C GLN A 5 4.50 18.52 -14.44
N TRP A 6 3.19 18.67 -14.50
CA TRP A 6 2.41 18.40 -15.70
C TRP A 6 2.72 19.45 -16.78
N VAL A 7 2.24 19.22 -18.01
CA VAL A 7 2.43 20.13 -19.16
C VAL A 7 1.88 21.54 -18.87
N ASP A 8 0.85 21.63 -18.02
CA ASP A 8 0.23 22.88 -17.58
C ASP A 8 0.96 23.57 -16.41
N GLY A 9 2.09 23.01 -15.95
CA GLY A 9 2.90 23.53 -14.85
C GLY A 9 2.40 23.16 -13.46
N THR A 10 1.26 22.46 -13.33
CA THR A 10 0.76 22.02 -12.03
C THR A 10 1.66 20.92 -11.45
N PRO A 11 1.95 20.91 -10.14
CA PRO A 11 2.73 19.85 -9.53
C PRO A 11 2.01 18.50 -9.61
N GLY A 12 2.73 17.47 -10.04
CA GLY A 12 2.33 16.09 -9.94
C GLY A 12 2.10 15.69 -8.49
N LYS A 13 1.09 14.86 -8.26
CA LYS A 13 0.74 14.35 -6.93
C LYS A 13 0.91 12.84 -6.93
N ASN A 14 1.43 12.30 -5.83
CA ASN A 14 1.37 10.86 -5.61
C ASN A 14 -0.02 10.51 -5.06
N ILE A 15 -0.85 9.84 -5.84
CA ILE A 15 -2.23 9.50 -5.44
C ILE A 15 -2.24 8.12 -4.82
N ASN A 16 -2.62 8.04 -3.55
CA ASN A 16 -2.86 6.79 -2.85
C ASN A 16 -4.35 6.43 -2.98
N ALA A 17 -4.65 5.18 -3.34
CA ALA A 17 -6.04 4.73 -3.47
C ALA A 17 -6.78 4.66 -2.13
N MET A 18 -6.07 4.43 -1.02
CA MET A 18 -6.65 4.27 0.32
C MET A 18 -5.64 4.61 1.42
N PRO A 19 -6.08 5.05 2.61
CA PRO A 19 -5.21 5.36 3.75
C PRO A 19 -4.60 4.11 4.40
N VAL A 20 -5.18 2.93 4.15
CA VAL A 20 -4.74 1.66 4.72
C VAL A 20 -4.18 0.76 3.62
N ARG A 21 -2.86 0.56 3.61
CA ARG A 21 -2.20 -0.31 2.62
C ARG A 21 -2.28 -1.80 2.96
N HIS A 22 -2.41 -2.15 4.24
CA HIS A 22 -2.32 -3.53 4.70
C HIS A 22 -3.33 -3.80 5.82
N TRP A 23 -3.99 -4.95 5.74
CA TRP A 23 -4.96 -5.43 6.71
C TRP A 23 -4.50 -6.79 7.23
N ILE A 24 -4.57 -6.97 8.55
CA ILE A 24 -4.41 -8.28 9.19
C ILE A 24 -5.79 -8.69 9.70
N ALA A 25 -6.22 -9.89 9.32
CA ALA A 25 -7.46 -10.49 9.82
C ALA A 25 -7.15 -11.73 10.65
N ILE A 26 -7.90 -11.94 11.73
CA ILE A 26 -7.88 -13.18 12.51
C ILE A 26 -9.07 -14.01 12.05
N SER A 27 -8.79 -15.21 11.53
CA SER A 27 -9.83 -16.16 11.12
C SER A 27 -10.74 -16.53 12.30
N LYS A 28 -12.03 -16.75 12.01
CA LYS A 28 -12.99 -17.33 12.97
C LYS A 28 -12.57 -18.71 13.47
N ASP A 29 -11.76 -19.42 12.69
CA ASP A 29 -11.28 -20.78 12.98
C ASP A 29 -9.91 -20.78 13.69
N ALA A 30 -9.40 -19.61 14.09
CA ALA A 30 -8.14 -19.52 14.83
C ALA A 30 -8.23 -20.30 16.14
N GLY A 31 -7.31 -21.26 16.35
CA GLY A 31 -7.29 -22.07 17.57
C GLY A 31 -6.98 -21.29 18.85
N ASN A 32 -6.38 -20.10 18.73
CA ASN A 32 -6.13 -19.22 19.86
C ASN A 32 -6.07 -17.73 19.46
N PRO A 33 -7.22 -17.09 19.18
CA PRO A 33 -7.26 -15.70 18.72
C PRO A 33 -6.67 -14.75 19.76
N LYS A 34 -6.83 -15.04 21.06
CA LYS A 34 -6.23 -14.23 22.13
C LYS A 34 -4.70 -14.19 22.02
N LYS A 35 -4.03 -15.32 21.81
CA LYS A 35 -2.56 -15.33 21.68
C LYS A 35 -2.07 -14.61 20.42
N ILE A 36 -2.86 -14.61 19.35
CA ILE A 36 -2.56 -13.82 18.15
C ILE A 36 -2.64 -12.32 18.49
N VAL A 37 -3.68 -11.89 19.20
CA VAL A 37 -3.80 -10.49 19.66
C VAL A 37 -2.65 -10.12 20.62
N ASP A 38 -2.31 -10.98 21.59
CA ASP A 38 -1.19 -10.76 22.51
C ASP A 38 0.14 -10.55 21.73
N LEU A 39 0.35 -11.30 20.64
CA LEU A 39 1.54 -11.16 19.77
C LEU A 39 1.53 -9.84 18.98
N LEU A 40 0.39 -9.46 18.41
CA LEU A 40 0.26 -8.21 17.67
C LEU A 40 0.46 -7.00 18.60
N ASP A 41 -0.12 -7.03 19.81
CA ASP A 41 0.06 -6.01 20.83
C ASP A 41 1.53 -5.86 21.23
N TRP A 42 2.22 -6.99 21.50
CA TRP A 42 3.66 -6.98 21.72
C TRP A 42 4.42 -6.34 20.56
N ALA A 43 4.06 -6.63 19.31
CA ALA A 43 4.75 -6.08 18.15
C ALA A 43 4.61 -4.54 18.01
N PHE A 44 3.60 -3.93 18.62
CA PHE A 44 3.44 -2.47 18.72
C PHE A 44 4.17 -1.85 19.93
N SER A 45 4.62 -2.65 20.90
CA SER A 45 5.41 -2.18 22.04
C SER A 45 6.78 -1.63 21.60
N PRO A 46 7.52 -0.92 22.46
CA PRO A 46 8.90 -0.50 22.16
C PRO A 46 9.81 -1.67 21.75
N ASP A 47 9.76 -2.78 22.49
CA ASP A 47 10.58 -3.97 22.23
C ASP A 47 10.18 -4.68 20.93
N GLY A 48 8.87 -4.84 20.70
CA GLY A 48 8.35 -5.41 19.46
C GLY A 48 8.66 -4.53 18.25
N GLY A 49 8.57 -3.21 18.39
CA GLY A 49 8.96 -2.26 17.36
C GLY A 49 10.45 -2.34 17.01
N ASN A 50 11.31 -2.48 18.03
CA ASN A 50 12.73 -2.73 17.83
C ASN A 50 12.94 -4.07 17.09
N PHE A 51 12.23 -5.13 17.47
CA PHE A 51 12.31 -6.39 16.75
C PHE A 51 11.87 -6.26 15.29
N VAL A 52 10.73 -5.64 15.02
CA VAL A 52 10.20 -5.46 13.67
C VAL A 52 11.17 -4.68 12.78
N HIS A 53 11.77 -3.61 13.31
CA HIS A 53 12.57 -2.68 12.50
C HIS A 53 14.08 -2.92 12.55
N ALA A 54 14.62 -3.42 13.66
CA ALA A 54 16.05 -3.69 13.80
C ALA A 54 16.38 -5.17 13.86
N GLY A 55 15.48 -6.04 14.33
CA GLY A 55 15.70 -7.47 14.44
C GLY A 55 16.08 -7.93 15.85
N ILE A 56 17.01 -8.88 15.95
CA ILE A 56 17.41 -9.48 17.23
C ILE A 56 18.68 -8.81 17.76
N GLU A 57 18.68 -8.38 19.02
CA GLU A 57 19.88 -7.83 19.68
C GLU A 57 21.04 -8.84 19.70
N GLY A 58 22.27 -8.37 19.49
CA GLY A 58 23.47 -9.21 19.40
C GLY A 58 23.58 -9.98 18.07
N MET A 59 22.51 -10.08 17.28
CA MET A 59 22.52 -10.71 15.95
C MET A 59 22.40 -9.68 14.82
N ASP A 60 21.38 -8.84 14.87
CA ASP A 60 21.07 -7.84 13.85
C ASP A 60 21.55 -6.44 14.22
N TYR A 61 21.56 -6.13 15.52
CA TYR A 61 21.94 -4.83 16.04
C TYR A 61 22.64 -4.95 17.40
N GLU A 62 23.29 -3.88 17.83
CA GLU A 62 23.84 -3.69 19.18
C GLU A 62 23.16 -2.50 19.85
N LEU A 63 22.90 -2.60 21.16
CA LEU A 63 22.38 -1.52 21.98
C LEU A 63 23.51 -0.91 22.81
N THR A 64 23.74 0.39 22.68
CA THR A 64 24.73 1.12 23.50
C THR A 64 24.05 2.30 24.16
N GLY A 65 23.70 2.16 25.44
CA GLY A 65 22.75 3.07 26.09
C GLY A 65 21.39 2.96 25.41
N ASP A 66 20.78 4.10 25.04
CA ASP A 66 19.49 4.12 24.33
C ASP A 66 19.62 4.05 22.81
N LYS A 67 20.86 3.90 22.30
CA LYS A 67 21.15 3.97 20.86
C LYS A 67 21.24 2.59 20.24
N LEU A 68 20.29 2.30 19.35
CA LEU A 68 20.24 1.07 18.57
C LEU A 68 21.06 1.19 17.28
N THR A 69 22.18 0.45 17.18
CA THR A 69 23.02 0.44 15.97
C THR A 69 22.89 -0.89 15.22
N VAL A 70 22.33 -0.85 14.01
CA VAL A 70 22.23 -2.01 13.11
C VAL A 70 23.61 -2.40 12.60
N LYS A 71 23.95 -3.69 12.70
CA LYS A 71 25.25 -4.19 12.26
C LYS A 71 25.45 -3.96 10.76
N PRO A 72 26.65 -3.55 10.31
CA PRO A 72 26.89 -3.16 8.92
C PRO A 72 26.42 -4.18 7.88
N GLU A 73 26.64 -5.47 8.13
CA GLU A 73 26.26 -6.59 7.26
C GLU A 73 24.76 -6.91 7.27
N ARG A 74 23.98 -6.28 8.16
CA ARG A 74 22.54 -6.46 8.35
C ARG A 74 21.72 -5.26 7.88
N LYS A 75 22.34 -4.10 7.65
CA LYS A 75 21.69 -2.90 7.11
C LYS A 75 20.94 -3.20 5.80
N GLY A 76 19.67 -2.80 5.75
CA GLY A 76 18.80 -3.02 4.59
C GLY A 76 18.33 -4.47 4.39
N LYS A 77 18.81 -5.44 5.17
CA LYS A 77 18.36 -6.84 5.10
C LYS A 77 17.19 -7.07 6.04
N SER A 78 16.20 -7.83 5.56
CA SER A 78 15.10 -8.39 6.37
C SER A 78 14.20 -7.38 7.12
N TRP A 79 14.49 -6.08 7.10
CA TRP A 79 13.61 -5.02 7.63
C TRP A 79 12.22 -5.14 7.02
N ALA A 80 12.15 -5.25 5.68
CA ALA A 80 10.88 -5.36 4.98
C ALA A 80 10.16 -6.67 5.34
N TRP A 81 10.92 -7.75 5.53
CA TRP A 81 10.37 -9.07 5.73
C TRP A 81 9.65 -9.21 7.07
N ARG A 82 10.19 -8.61 8.14
CA ARG A 82 9.59 -8.70 9.48
C ARG A 82 8.28 -7.95 9.58
N PHE A 83 8.19 -6.75 9.00
CA PHE A 83 6.91 -6.04 8.93
C PHE A 83 5.89 -6.82 8.09
N ILE A 84 6.29 -7.41 6.96
CA ILE A 84 5.38 -8.19 6.09
C ILE A 84 4.90 -9.45 6.82
N THR A 85 5.80 -10.16 7.49
CA THR A 85 5.49 -11.43 8.16
C THR A 85 4.58 -11.21 9.37
N MET A 86 4.85 -10.18 10.15
CA MET A 86 4.04 -9.85 11.33
C MET A 86 2.78 -9.05 10.95
N GLY A 87 2.74 -8.48 9.74
CA GLY A 87 1.70 -7.57 9.24
C GLY A 87 1.60 -6.24 10.00
N VAL A 88 2.51 -5.97 10.94
CA VAL A 88 2.47 -4.80 11.81
C VAL A 88 3.64 -3.86 11.54
N GLN A 89 3.34 -2.58 11.64
CA GLN A 89 4.30 -1.48 11.59
C GLN A 89 3.95 -0.50 12.69
N LYS A 90 4.93 0.05 13.40
CA LYS A 90 4.68 1.15 14.34
C LYS A 90 3.92 2.27 13.61
N THR A 91 2.80 2.68 14.19
CA THR A 91 1.93 3.73 13.62
C THR A 91 2.56 5.12 13.66
N LYS A 92 3.50 5.34 14.58
CA LYS A 92 4.24 6.60 14.73
C LYS A 92 5.72 6.38 14.43
N MET A 93 6.25 7.20 13.53
CA MET A 93 7.67 7.30 13.21
C MET A 93 8.35 8.14 14.29
N ASP A 94 8.71 7.53 15.41
CA ASP A 94 9.48 8.17 16.47
C ASP A 94 10.97 8.31 16.11
N GLU A 95 11.71 9.05 16.95
CA GLU A 95 13.14 9.33 16.71
C GLU A 95 13.98 8.04 16.61
N GLN A 96 13.67 7.04 17.44
CA GLN A 96 14.38 5.76 17.43
C GLN A 96 14.12 5.03 16.11
N LEU A 97 12.87 4.93 15.66
CA LEU A 97 12.52 4.29 14.39
C LEU A 97 13.15 5.02 13.20
N LEU A 98 13.09 6.35 13.17
CA LEU A 98 13.75 7.14 12.13
C LEU A 98 15.26 6.88 12.11
N TYR A 99 15.89 6.78 13.27
CA TYR A 99 17.30 6.44 13.39
C TYR A 99 17.62 5.04 12.85
N VAL A 100 16.79 4.02 13.13
CA VAL A 100 16.96 2.67 12.58
C VAL A 100 16.76 2.66 11.06
N LEU A 101 15.76 3.39 10.57
CA LEU A 101 15.46 3.47 9.15
C LEU A 101 16.55 4.19 8.37
N GLU A 102 17.14 5.26 8.90
CA GLU A 102 18.27 5.94 8.26
C GLU A 102 19.44 4.98 8.05
N GLN A 103 19.71 4.09 9.02
CA GLN A 103 20.77 3.10 8.89
C GLN A 103 20.52 2.08 7.77
N SER A 104 19.25 1.80 7.45
CA SER A 104 18.85 0.82 6.45
C SER A 104 18.60 1.41 5.06
N TRP A 105 18.03 2.61 4.99
CA TRP A 105 17.61 3.27 3.75
C TRP A 105 18.50 4.45 3.35
N GLY A 106 19.32 4.93 4.28
CA GLY A 106 20.07 6.17 4.13
C GLY A 106 19.20 7.42 4.21
N LYS A 107 19.87 8.57 4.29
CA LYS A 107 19.22 9.89 4.33
C LYS A 107 18.33 10.16 3.12
N LEU A 108 18.77 9.75 1.93
CA LEU A 108 18.00 9.93 0.71
C LEU A 108 16.69 9.15 0.74
N GLY A 109 16.70 7.93 1.28
CA GLY A 109 15.47 7.14 1.45
C GLY A 109 14.47 7.82 2.39
N LEU A 110 14.94 8.36 3.51
CA LEU A 110 14.09 9.14 4.43
C LEU A 110 13.59 10.44 3.80
N GLN A 111 14.41 11.13 3.01
CA GLN A 111 13.98 12.31 2.25
C GLN A 111 12.88 11.97 1.25
N HIS A 112 12.95 10.82 0.56
CA HIS A 112 11.89 10.36 -0.33
C HIS A 112 10.60 10.01 0.42
N LEU A 113 10.70 9.39 1.60
CA LEU A 113 9.54 9.10 2.44
C LEU A 113 8.85 10.41 2.89
N ASP A 114 9.62 11.36 3.40
CA ASP A 114 9.11 12.67 3.81
C ASP A 114 8.46 13.42 2.65
N PHE A 115 9.12 13.44 1.49
CA PHE A 115 8.58 14.02 0.27
C PHE A 115 7.25 13.36 -0.16
N SER A 116 7.16 12.03 -0.13
CA SER A 116 5.92 11.31 -0.44
C SER A 116 4.82 11.58 0.59
N THR A 117 5.17 11.85 1.85
CA THR A 117 4.21 12.17 2.91
C THR A 117 3.65 13.59 2.72
N GLN A 118 4.49 14.54 2.33
CA GLN A 118 4.11 15.94 2.12
C GLN A 118 3.31 16.18 0.83
N HIS A 119 3.60 15.41 -0.22
CA HIS A 119 3.00 15.58 -1.55
C HIS A 119 2.07 14.43 -1.97
N GLY A 120 1.88 13.46 -1.09
CA GLY A 120 0.88 12.42 -1.24
C GLY A 120 -0.52 12.97 -1.03
N THR A 121 -1.48 12.49 -1.81
CA THR A 121 -2.90 12.76 -1.63
C THR A 121 -3.69 11.46 -1.78
N TYR A 122 -4.98 11.51 -1.48
CA TYR A 122 -5.89 10.39 -1.71
C TYR A 122 -6.80 10.70 -2.88
N ASP A 123 -7.25 9.65 -3.56
CA ASP A 123 -8.42 9.75 -4.42
C ASP A 123 -9.67 9.76 -3.54
N GLU A 124 -10.15 10.97 -3.21
CA GLU A 124 -11.29 11.18 -2.32
C GLU A 124 -12.57 10.51 -2.84
N ILE A 125 -12.75 10.44 -4.16
CA ILE A 125 -13.90 9.76 -4.76
C ILE A 125 -13.77 8.26 -4.48
N SER A 126 -12.64 7.65 -4.84
CA SER A 126 -12.43 6.22 -4.64
C SER A 126 -12.52 5.79 -3.17
N MET A 127 -12.16 6.66 -2.21
CA MET A 127 -12.28 6.35 -0.78
C MET A 127 -13.73 6.31 -0.27
N LEU A 128 -14.64 7.03 -0.91
CA LEU A 128 -16.02 7.18 -0.43
C LEU A 128 -16.98 6.22 -1.13
N ILE A 129 -16.60 5.67 -2.28
CA ILE A 129 -17.42 4.71 -3.00
C ILE A 129 -17.50 3.40 -2.20
N PRO A 130 -18.70 2.89 -1.89
CA PRO A 130 -18.86 1.63 -1.17
C PRO A 130 -18.48 0.44 -2.06
N PRO A 131 -18.14 -0.72 -1.47
CA PRO A 131 -18.09 -1.96 -2.22
C PRO A 131 -19.51 -2.33 -2.70
N PHE A 132 -19.62 -2.85 -3.92
CA PHE A 132 -20.89 -3.32 -4.49
C PHE A 132 -20.88 -4.85 -4.59
N PRO A 133 -21.62 -5.57 -3.72
CA PRO A 133 -21.73 -7.03 -3.79
C PRO A 133 -22.26 -7.54 -5.14
N GLU A 134 -23.09 -6.74 -5.83
CA GLU A 134 -23.62 -7.02 -7.16
C GLU A 134 -22.52 -7.21 -8.20
N LEU A 135 -21.34 -6.66 -7.94
CA LEU A 135 -20.19 -6.77 -8.83
C LEU A 135 -19.28 -7.97 -8.53
N ALA A 136 -19.52 -8.70 -7.43
CA ALA A 136 -18.63 -9.76 -6.97
C ALA A 136 -18.50 -10.93 -7.95
N ASP A 137 -19.54 -11.17 -8.75
CA ASP A 137 -19.59 -12.27 -9.71
C ASP A 137 -19.03 -11.89 -11.10
N TYR A 138 -18.73 -10.62 -11.35
CA TYR A 138 -18.17 -10.19 -12.63
C TYR A 138 -16.64 -10.25 -12.65
N ASP A 139 -16.09 -10.88 -13.68
CA ASP A 139 -14.64 -10.87 -13.94
C ASP A 139 -14.22 -9.67 -14.80
N LEU A 140 -14.43 -8.46 -14.28
CA LEU A 140 -14.08 -7.22 -14.99
C LEU A 140 -12.57 -6.93 -14.96
N LEU A 141 -11.88 -7.44 -13.94
CA LEU A 141 -10.46 -7.18 -13.74
C LEU A 141 -9.59 -8.00 -14.69
N SER A 142 -9.85 -9.30 -14.86
CA SER A 142 -9.01 -10.15 -15.71
C SER A 142 -9.08 -9.72 -17.17
N GLN A 143 -10.26 -9.34 -17.67
CA GLN A 143 -10.40 -8.84 -19.04
C GLN A 143 -9.59 -7.56 -19.29
N ARG A 144 -9.64 -6.62 -18.35
CA ARG A 144 -8.87 -5.38 -18.41
C ARG A 144 -7.37 -5.66 -18.35
N ASP A 145 -6.95 -6.52 -17.42
CA ASP A 145 -5.55 -6.82 -17.19
C ASP A 145 -4.95 -7.59 -18.37
N GLU A 146 -5.66 -8.55 -18.95
CA GLU A 146 -5.24 -9.26 -20.17
C GLU A 146 -5.03 -8.28 -21.34
N PHE A 147 -5.99 -7.40 -21.61
CA PHE A 147 -5.87 -6.40 -22.67
C PHE A 147 -4.66 -5.49 -22.42
N ARG A 148 -4.54 -4.95 -21.20
CA ARG A 148 -3.42 -4.07 -20.80
C ARG A 148 -2.07 -4.75 -20.98
N GLU A 149 -1.94 -6.00 -20.53
CA GLU A 149 -0.70 -6.75 -20.60
C GLU A 149 -0.29 -7.02 -22.05
N LYS A 150 -1.23 -7.46 -22.89
CA LYS A 150 -1.00 -7.64 -24.32
C LYS A 150 -0.58 -6.34 -25.01
N ALA A 151 -1.23 -5.23 -24.66
CA ALA A 151 -0.87 -3.91 -25.18
C ALA A 151 0.55 -3.51 -24.79
N ILE A 152 0.93 -3.67 -23.52
CA ILE A 152 2.26 -3.31 -23.00
C ILE A 152 3.37 -4.10 -23.69
N ILE A 153 3.17 -5.40 -23.91
CA ILE A 153 4.18 -6.25 -24.57
C ILE A 153 4.15 -6.15 -26.10
N GLY A 154 3.26 -5.33 -26.67
CA GLY A 154 3.10 -5.16 -28.12
C GLY A 154 2.53 -6.38 -28.82
N ALA A 155 1.79 -7.24 -28.11
CA ALA A 155 1.16 -8.43 -28.68
C ALA A 155 -0.16 -8.13 -29.41
N ILE A 156 -0.70 -6.92 -29.26
CA ILE A 156 -1.89 -6.44 -29.96
C ILE A 156 -1.65 -5.04 -30.52
N ASP A 157 -2.37 -4.72 -31.59
CA ASP A 157 -2.56 -3.35 -32.03
C ASP A 157 -3.70 -2.73 -31.21
N ILE A 158 -3.39 -1.74 -30.39
CA ILE A 158 -4.36 -1.12 -29.47
C ILE A 158 -5.50 -0.48 -30.25
N ASP A 159 -5.19 0.23 -31.35
CA ASP A 159 -6.19 0.98 -32.10
C ASP A 159 -7.16 0.03 -32.82
N ALA A 160 -6.66 -1.13 -33.26
CA ALA A 160 -7.49 -2.15 -33.90
C ALA A 160 -8.38 -2.93 -32.91
N GLU A 161 -7.94 -3.12 -31.66
CA GLU A 161 -8.58 -4.01 -30.70
C GLU A 161 -9.42 -3.29 -29.62
N TRP A 162 -9.29 -1.97 -29.51
CA TRP A 162 -9.90 -1.18 -28.43
C TRP A 162 -11.42 -1.29 -28.38
N ASP A 163 -12.09 -1.09 -29.52
CA ASP A 163 -13.55 -1.06 -29.57
C ASP A 163 -14.15 -2.42 -29.20
N ASP A 164 -13.54 -3.50 -29.68
CA ASP A 164 -13.95 -4.87 -29.36
C ASP A 164 -13.70 -5.22 -27.89
N PHE A 165 -12.59 -4.76 -27.30
CA PHE A 165 -12.34 -4.87 -25.87
C PHE A 165 -13.43 -4.15 -25.06
N VAL A 166 -13.67 -2.87 -25.34
CA VAL A 166 -14.67 -2.07 -24.63
C VAL A 166 -16.05 -2.70 -24.74
N ALA A 167 -16.46 -3.13 -25.93
CA ALA A 167 -17.75 -3.75 -26.15
C ALA A 167 -17.90 -5.07 -25.36
N ARG A 168 -16.85 -5.89 -25.27
CA ARG A 168 -16.85 -7.11 -24.45
C ARG A 168 -16.93 -6.79 -22.96
N TRP A 169 -16.09 -5.88 -22.47
CA TRP A 169 -16.03 -5.49 -21.07
C TRP A 169 -17.35 -4.93 -20.56
N ARG A 170 -18.00 -4.06 -21.35
CA ARG A 170 -19.33 -3.51 -21.03
C ARG A 170 -20.39 -4.61 -20.89
N ARG A 171 -20.45 -5.52 -21.87
CA ARG A 171 -21.40 -6.64 -21.86
C ARG A 171 -21.18 -7.62 -20.71
N SER A 172 -19.96 -7.76 -20.21
CA SER A 172 -19.64 -8.67 -19.10
C SER A 172 -19.92 -8.10 -17.71
N GLY A 173 -20.64 -6.99 -17.60
CA GLY A 173 -20.97 -6.34 -16.33
C GLY A 173 -20.38 -4.93 -16.18
N GLY A 174 -19.60 -4.47 -17.14
CA GLY A 174 -19.05 -3.11 -17.13
C GLY A 174 -20.12 -2.02 -17.18
N ASP A 175 -21.27 -2.28 -17.82
CA ASP A 175 -22.40 -1.35 -17.79
C ASP A 175 -23.00 -1.21 -16.39
N GLU A 176 -23.16 -2.32 -15.65
CA GLU A 176 -23.65 -2.29 -14.27
C GLU A 176 -22.61 -1.62 -13.35
N TRP A 177 -21.32 -1.90 -13.56
CA TRP A 177 -20.24 -1.20 -12.87
C TRP A 177 -20.34 0.31 -13.06
N ILE A 178 -20.47 0.79 -14.31
CA ILE A 178 -20.59 2.22 -14.61
C ILE A 178 -21.80 2.82 -13.89
N LYS A 179 -22.95 2.16 -13.97
CA LYS A 179 -24.19 2.60 -13.34
C LYS A 179 -24.04 2.75 -11.83
N LEU A 180 -23.62 1.71 -11.12
CA LEU A 180 -23.49 1.71 -9.65
C LEU A 180 -22.51 2.77 -9.14
N TYR A 181 -21.35 2.89 -9.79
CA TYR A 181 -20.36 3.91 -9.44
C TYR A 181 -20.89 5.32 -9.72
N THR A 182 -21.62 5.53 -10.82
CA THR A 182 -22.21 6.84 -11.17
C THR A 182 -23.32 7.23 -10.20
N GLU A 183 -24.21 6.31 -9.85
CA GLU A 183 -25.28 6.52 -8.88
C GLU A 183 -24.69 6.88 -7.51
N SER A 184 -23.71 6.11 -7.02
CA SER A 184 -23.03 6.41 -5.76
C SER A 184 -22.32 7.77 -5.80
N TYR A 185 -21.68 8.13 -6.91
CA TYR A 185 -21.04 9.44 -7.05
C TYR A 185 -22.04 10.58 -6.95
N ASN A 186 -23.15 10.50 -7.67
CA ASN A 186 -24.21 11.52 -7.64
C ASN A 186 -24.84 11.66 -6.24
N ASP A 187 -25.05 10.54 -5.56
CA ASP A 187 -25.59 10.53 -4.18
C ASP A 187 -24.65 11.19 -3.17
N MET A 188 -23.33 11.16 -3.41
CA MET A 188 -22.36 11.86 -2.59
C MET A 188 -22.34 13.37 -2.86
N GLN A 189 -22.56 13.80 -4.10
CA GLN A 189 -22.56 15.22 -4.49
C GLN A 189 -23.87 15.96 -4.11
N ASN A 190 -24.97 15.23 -3.97
CA ASN A 190 -26.29 15.79 -3.64
C ASN A 190 -26.54 15.93 -2.12
N LYS A 191 -25.55 15.64 -1.27
CA LYS A 191 -25.59 15.78 0.19
C LYS A 191 -24.80 16.99 0.64
#